data_AF-F9VF23-F1
#
_entry.id   AF-F9VF23-F1
#
_cell.length_a   1.000
_cell.length_b   1.000
_cell.length_c   1.000
_cell.angle_alpha   90.00
_cell.angle_beta   90.00
_cell.angle_gamma   90.00
#
_symmetry.space_group_name_H-M   'P 1'
#
loop_
_entity.id
_entity.type
_entity.pdbx_description
1 polymer ?
#
loop_
_entity_poly.entity_id
_entity_poly.type
_entity_poly.pdbx_seq_one_letter_code
_entity_poly.pdbx_strand_id
1 'polypeptide(L)'
;MRRAFAFSLADVNRLSGTGLGLPNLAQRVGANDSWWWTRTPVSGSHVWYVSNSSPRGQLVSHHSANRVTAGGVRPALIIINPN
;
A
#
# COMPACT_ATOMS: atom_id res chain seq x y z
N MET A 1 -10.67 -20.64 9.93
CA MET A 1 -9.80 -20.36 8.73
C MET A 1 -9.41 -18.88 8.68
N ARG A 2 -8.28 -18.50 8.05
CA ARG A 2 -7.82 -17.10 7.90
C ARG A 2 -7.69 -16.70 6.43
N ARG A 3 -8.21 -15.52 6.06
CA ARG A 3 -8.12 -14.96 4.69
C ARG A 3 -7.62 -13.52 4.75
N ALA A 4 -6.86 -13.11 3.75
CA ALA A 4 -6.34 -11.75 3.64
C ALA A 4 -6.66 -11.16 2.26
N PHE A 5 -7.15 -9.93 2.24
CA PHE A 5 -7.46 -9.17 1.02
C PHE A 5 -6.72 -7.85 1.06
N ALA A 6 -5.74 -7.68 0.19
CA ALA A 6 -4.95 -6.45 0.11
C ALA A 6 -5.78 -5.33 -0.54
N PHE A 7 -5.85 -4.17 0.12
CA PHE A 7 -6.60 -3.02 -0.36
C PHE A 7 -5.98 -2.42 -1.63
N SER A 8 -6.84 -1.90 -2.51
CA SER A 8 -6.43 -1.00 -3.58
C SER A 8 -6.16 0.41 -3.03
N LEU A 9 -5.58 1.30 -3.85
CA LEU A 9 -5.42 2.71 -3.48
C LEU A 9 -6.77 3.40 -3.25
N ALA A 10 -7.80 3.02 -4.03
CA ALA A 10 -9.15 3.57 -3.86
C ALA A 10 -9.76 3.15 -2.52
N ASP A 11 -9.55 1.90 -2.10
CA ASP A 11 -10.02 1.41 -0.80
C ASP A 11 -9.32 2.14 0.35
N VAL A 12 -8.00 2.31 0.26
CA VAL A 12 -7.22 3.07 1.25
C VAL A 12 -7.75 4.50 1.36
N ASN A 13 -8.02 5.17 0.24
CA ASN A 13 -8.58 6.53 0.23
C ASN A 13 -10.02 6.57 0.78
N ARG A 14 -10.86 5.59 0.44
CA ARG A 14 -12.24 5.52 0.94
C ARG A 14 -12.31 5.29 2.45
N LEU A 15 -11.39 4.49 2.99
CA LEU A 15 -11.33 4.14 4.42
C LEU A 15 -10.47 5.11 5.24
N SER A 16 -9.95 6.16 4.60
CA SER A 16 -9.06 7.14 5.22
C SER A 16 -9.85 8.26 5.88
N GLY A 17 -9.72 8.41 7.21
CA GLY A 17 -10.29 9.55 7.93
C GLY A 17 -10.66 9.19 9.36
N THR A 18 -10.90 10.22 10.18
CA THR A 18 -11.33 10.05 11.57
C THR A 18 -12.60 9.20 11.63
N GLY A 19 -12.59 8.14 12.44
CA GLY A 19 -13.72 7.22 12.59
C GLY A 19 -13.90 6.20 11.45
N LEU A 20 -13.01 6.18 10.46
CA LEU A 20 -12.99 5.14 9.40
C LEU A 20 -11.97 4.04 9.72
N GLY A 21 -11.79 3.09 8.80
CA GLY A 21 -10.91 1.93 9.00
C GLY A 21 -9.41 2.27 9.05
N LEU A 22 -8.98 3.38 8.43
CA LEU A 22 -7.59 3.84 8.35
C LEU A 22 -7.45 5.29 8.85
N PRO A 23 -7.68 5.56 10.15
CA PRO A 23 -7.77 6.92 10.68
C PRO A 23 -6.47 7.72 10.61
N ASN A 24 -5.29 7.08 10.63
CA ASN A 24 -4.01 7.77 10.61
C ASN A 24 -3.07 7.26 9.51
N LEU A 25 -1.96 8.00 9.31
CA LEU A 25 -0.96 7.69 8.28
C LEU A 25 -0.37 6.28 8.45
N ALA A 26 -0.09 5.87 9.69
CA ALA A 26 0.54 4.58 9.99
C ALA A 26 -0.29 3.37 9.50
N GLN A 27 -1.60 3.55 9.32
CA GLN A 27 -2.49 2.51 8.78
C GLN A 27 -2.63 2.55 7.26
N ARG A 28 -2.10 3.58 6.59
CA ARG A 28 -2.17 3.79 5.13
C ARG A 28 -0.86 3.48 4.43
N VAL A 29 0.26 3.59 5.14
CA VAL A 29 1.61 3.31 4.66
C VAL A 29 1.85 1.81 4.50
N GLY A 30 2.89 1.48 3.76
CA GLY A 30 3.35 0.10 3.60
C GLY A 30 3.98 -0.38 4.90
N ALA A 31 4.09 -1.71 5.05
CA ALA A 31 4.77 -2.33 6.19
C ALA A 31 6.11 -1.63 6.51
N ASN A 32 6.39 -1.39 7.80
CA ASN A 32 7.57 -0.67 8.30
C ASN A 32 7.68 0.80 7.84
N ASP A 33 6.56 1.53 7.78
CA ASP A 33 6.48 2.95 7.35
C ASP A 33 7.09 3.19 5.95
N SER A 34 6.87 2.22 5.08
CA SER A 34 7.43 2.22 3.72
C SER A 34 6.41 2.64 2.67
N TRP A 35 6.87 2.76 1.44
CA TRP A 35 6.02 2.91 0.27
C TRP A 35 5.50 1.55 -0.20
N TRP A 36 4.44 1.52 -1.00
CA TRP A 36 3.89 0.26 -1.54
C TRP A 36 3.37 0.40 -2.97
N TRP A 37 3.37 -0.72 -3.70
CA TRP A 37 2.98 -0.77 -5.11
C TRP A 37 1.47 -0.82 -5.34
N THR A 38 0.97 0.01 -6.25
CA THR A 38 -0.44 -0.03 -6.69
C THR A 38 -0.77 -1.25 -7.55
N ARG A 39 0.24 -1.91 -8.15
CA ARG A 39 0.14 -3.13 -8.95
C ARG A 39 1.29 -4.08 -8.64
N THR A 40 1.18 -5.36 -9.00
CA THR A 40 2.29 -6.31 -8.87
C THR A 40 3.50 -5.81 -9.67
N PRO A 41 4.71 -5.75 -9.08
CA PRO A 41 5.91 -5.35 -9.79
C PRO A 41 6.17 -6.27 -10.99
N VAL A 42 6.63 -5.69 -12.10
CA VAL A 42 7.10 -6.42 -13.28
C VAL A 42 8.50 -5.92 -13.60
N SER A 43 9.37 -6.77 -14.17
CA SER A 43 10.71 -6.35 -14.58
C SER A 43 10.63 -5.40 -15.77
N GLY A 44 11.05 -4.14 -15.58
CA GLY A 44 11.08 -3.10 -16.61
C GLY A 44 9.74 -2.40 -16.91
N SER A 45 9.82 -1.34 -17.74
CA SER A 45 8.76 -0.39 -18.15
C SER A 45 8.47 0.76 -17.18
N HIS A 46 7.36 0.79 -16.44
CA HIS A 46 6.99 1.88 -15.53
C HIS A 46 6.14 1.34 -14.38
N VAL A 47 6.34 1.85 -13.17
CA VAL A 47 5.62 1.42 -11.97
C VAL A 47 5.05 2.58 -11.18
N TRP A 48 3.91 2.34 -10.53
CA TRP A 48 3.19 3.35 -9.73
C TRP A 48 3.16 2.92 -8.27
N TYR A 49 3.56 3.81 -7.38
CA TYR A 49 3.60 3.56 -5.94
C TYR A 49 3.18 4.77 -5.14
N VAL A 50 2.78 4.54 -3.88
CA VAL A 50 2.55 5.61 -2.92
C VAL A 50 3.85 5.89 -2.18
N SER A 51 4.46 7.05 -2.42
CA SER A 51 5.78 7.37 -1.86
C SER A 51 5.77 7.59 -0.35
N ASN A 52 6.83 7.14 0.32
CA ASN A 52 7.15 7.50 1.70
C ASN A 52 8.33 8.50 1.78
N SER A 53 8.91 8.89 0.64
CA SER A 53 9.88 9.99 0.57
C SER A 53 9.16 11.33 0.51
N SER A 54 9.84 12.43 0.87
CA SER A 54 9.27 13.76 0.77
C SER A 54 9.06 14.16 -0.70
N PRO A 55 7.86 14.61 -1.10
CA PRO A 55 6.60 14.71 -0.34
C PRO A 55 5.89 13.36 -0.13
N ARG A 56 5.60 13.02 1.15
CA ARG A 56 5.04 11.71 1.55
C ARG A 56 3.58 11.55 1.12
N GLY A 57 3.19 10.33 0.80
CA GLY A 57 1.81 9.97 0.46
C GLY A 57 1.40 10.32 -0.97
N GLN A 58 2.31 10.82 -1.80
CA GLN A 58 2.01 11.11 -3.19
C GLN A 58 2.04 9.86 -4.07
N LEU A 59 1.16 9.85 -5.08
CA LEU A 59 1.22 8.88 -6.16
C LEU A 59 2.39 9.24 -7.09
N VAL A 60 3.41 8.39 -7.12
CA VAL A 60 4.64 8.59 -7.91
C VAL A 60 4.74 7.51 -8.98
N SER A 61 5.26 7.89 -10.15
CA SER A 61 5.67 6.98 -11.22
C SER A 61 7.19 6.86 -11.27
N HIS A 62 7.72 5.64 -11.40
CA HIS A 62 9.15 5.40 -11.60
C HIS A 62 9.39 4.65 -12.91
N HIS A 63 10.40 5.09 -13.68
CA HIS A 63 10.77 4.57 -15.02
C HIS A 63 11.49 3.20 -14.95
N SER A 64 11.70 2.63 -13.76
CA SER A 64 12.32 1.31 -13.64
C SER A 64 11.89 0.60 -12.37
N ALA A 65 11.30 -0.59 -12.52
CA ALA A 65 11.04 -1.52 -11.43
C ALA A 65 12.30 -2.29 -10.97
N ASN A 66 13.39 -2.24 -11.74
CA ASN A 66 14.56 -3.12 -11.57
C ASN A 66 15.42 -2.84 -10.32
N ARG A 67 14.99 -1.95 -9.41
CA ARG A 67 15.77 -1.63 -8.20
C ARG A 67 14.98 -1.41 -6.93
N VAL A 68 13.65 -1.51 -6.95
CA VAL A 68 12.84 -1.20 -5.77
C VAL A 68 12.26 -2.49 -5.18
N THR A 69 13.16 -3.31 -4.63
CA THR A 69 12.81 -4.40 -3.70
C THR A 69 12.45 -3.86 -2.31
N ALA A 70 12.85 -2.63 -2.02
CA ALA A 70 12.68 -1.98 -0.72
C ALA A 70 11.35 -1.25 -0.62
N GLY A 71 10.23 -1.98 -0.58
CA GLY A 71 8.88 -1.47 -0.30
C GLY A 71 8.11 -2.41 0.62
N GLY A 72 6.94 -2.00 1.09
CA GLY A 72 6.15 -2.74 2.06
C GLY A 72 4.90 -3.37 1.46
N VAL A 73 4.33 -4.31 2.22
CA VAL A 73 3.00 -4.83 1.97
C VAL A 73 1.99 -3.69 2.21
N ARG A 74 1.09 -3.48 1.25
CA ARG A 74 -0.01 -2.51 1.37
C ARG A 74 -1.04 -2.97 2.41
N PRO A 75 -1.82 -2.06 3.02
CA PRO A 75 -2.84 -2.42 4.00
C PRO A 75 -3.81 -3.49 3.49
N ALA A 76 -4.31 -4.34 4.39
CA ALA A 76 -5.16 -5.47 4.04
C ALA A 76 -6.23 -5.73 5.09
N LEU A 77 -7.39 -6.23 4.65
CA LEU A 77 -8.41 -6.80 5.54
C LEU A 77 -8.04 -8.24 5.86
N ILE A 78 -7.93 -8.55 7.15
CA ILE A 78 -7.73 -9.91 7.64
C ILE A 78 -9.05 -10.41 8.23
N ILE A 79 -9.59 -11.47 7.65
CA ILE A 79 -10.79 -12.14 8.14
C ILE A 79 -10.37 -13.39 8.91
N ILE A 80 -10.78 -13.46 10.19
CA ILE A 80 -10.56 -14.62 11.06
C ILE A 80 -11.92 -15.22 11.36
N ASN A 81 -12.19 -16.40 10.81
CA ASN A 81 -13.36 -17.16 11.18
C ASN A 81 -12.96 -18.17 12.27
N PRO A 82 -13.52 -18.08 13.49
CA PRO A 82 -13.45 -19.19 14.42
C PRO A 82 -14.13 -20.38 13.76
N ASN A 83 -13.46 -21.53 13.77
CA ASN A 83 -14.10 -22.77 13.35
C ASN A 83 -15.16 -23.15 14.37
#